data_AF-A0A6A6VLE7-F1
#
_entry.id   AF-A0A6A6VLE7-F1
#
_cell.length_a   1.000
_cell.length_b   1.000
_cell.length_c   1.000
_cell.angle_alpha   90.00
_cell.angle_beta   90.00
_cell.angle_gamma   90.00
#
_symmetry.space_group_name_H-M   'P 1'
#
loop_
_entity.id
_entity.type
_entity.pdbx_description
1 polymer ?
#
loop_
_entity_poly.entity_id
_entity_poly.type
_entity_poly.pdbx_seq_one_letter_code
_entity_poly.pdbx_strand_id
1 'polypeptide(L)'
;MADSSAVTKKFGKGERSVPHASQKASKYYPAEDISAPKKVRKSVRPAKPRASLQPGTVLILLAGRFRGKRVILLKHLPQGVLLVTGPFKVNGVPLRRVNARYVIATSTKVDLSGIDESVVKKVSEDGYFTKDKASKKTGEEAFFKQGEKPEKKETSSDRVADQKAVDKALLATIKKEAHLLDYLRSTFSLRSSDRPHAMVF
;
A
#
# COMPACT_ATOMS: atom_id res chain seq x y z
N MET A 1 9.07 25.74 13.89
CA MET A 1 10.43 26.29 13.72
C MET A 1 11.02 26.34 15.12
N ALA A 2 11.91 25.40 15.46
CA ALA A 2 12.58 25.43 16.77
C ALA A 2 13.61 26.56 16.75
N ASP A 3 13.64 27.34 17.83
CA ASP A 3 14.45 28.55 17.96
C ASP A 3 15.95 28.19 17.89
N SER A 4 16.61 28.58 16.80
CA SER A 4 18.02 28.27 16.52
C SER A 4 18.97 29.35 17.04
N SER A 5 18.51 30.17 18.00
CA SER A 5 19.27 31.29 18.55
C SER A 5 20.36 30.82 19.52
N ALA A 6 21.43 31.61 19.61
CA ALA A 6 22.49 31.36 20.58
C ALA A 6 21.97 31.66 22.00
N VAL A 7 22.28 30.79 22.95
CA VAL A 7 21.79 30.92 24.34
C VAL A 7 22.91 31.49 25.21
N THR A 8 22.65 32.62 25.86
CA THR A 8 23.55 33.17 26.86
C THR A 8 23.50 32.31 28.12
N LYS A 9 24.63 31.72 28.50
CA LYS A 9 24.77 30.91 29.71
C LYS A 9 25.76 31.57 30.66
N LYS A 10 25.41 31.63 31.96
CA LYS A 10 26.33 32.05 33.02
C LYS A 10 27.35 30.96 33.29
N PHE A 11 28.62 31.33 33.32
CA PHE A 11 29.74 30.48 33.72
C PHE A 11 30.53 31.21 34.82
N GLY A 12 30.32 30.78 36.08
CA GLY A 12 30.91 31.46 37.24
C GLY A 12 30.41 32.90 37.36
N LYS A 13 31.34 33.87 37.44
CA LYS A 13 31.01 35.31 37.54
C LYS A 13 30.74 36.00 36.19
N GLY A 14 30.89 35.30 35.05
CA GLY A 14 30.74 35.86 33.71
C GLY A 14 29.63 35.21 32.89
N GLU A 15 29.22 35.87 31.81
CA GLU A 15 28.24 35.35 30.85
C GLU A 15 28.91 35.03 29.52
N ARG A 16 28.52 33.93 28.86
CA ARG A 16 28.99 33.57 27.51
C ARG A 16 27.82 33.19 26.62
N SER A 17 27.82 33.69 25.39
CA SER A 17 26.90 33.23 24.35
C SER A 17 27.34 31.86 23.83
N VAL A 18 26.48 30.84 23.96
CA VAL A 18 26.74 29.48 23.49
C VAL A 18 25.90 29.25 22.22
N PRO A 19 26.53 29.06 21.05
CA PRO A 19 25.79 28.79 19.81
C PRO A 19 25.04 27.47 19.90
N HIS A 20 23.86 27.43 19.27
CA HIS A 20 23.05 26.22 19.17
C HIS A 20 23.85 25.10 18.49
N ALA A 21 23.57 23.83 18.81
CA ALA A 21 24.34 22.70 18.29
C ALA A 21 24.41 22.67 16.75
N SER A 22 23.38 23.18 16.06
CA SER A 22 23.33 23.30 14.59
C SER A 22 24.25 24.38 14.00
N GLN A 23 24.74 25.32 14.81
CA GLN A 23 25.66 26.39 14.39
C GLN A 23 27.12 26.08 14.72
N LYS A 24 27.37 24.99 15.46
CA LYS A 24 28.74 24.55 15.75
C LYS A 24 29.34 23.93 14.49
N ALA A 25 30.53 24.39 14.11
CA ALA A 25 31.31 23.80 13.04
C ALA A 25 31.57 22.31 13.31
N SER A 26 31.59 21.48 12.26
CA SER A 26 31.99 20.08 12.39
C SER A 26 33.45 19.99 12.82
N LYS A 27 33.78 19.02 13.67
CA LYS A 27 35.17 18.74 14.07
C LYS A 27 35.94 17.98 12.98
N TYR A 28 35.22 17.34 12.08
CA TYR A 28 35.74 16.55 10.98
C TYR A 28 35.42 17.25 9.66
N TYR A 29 36.42 17.39 8.81
CA TYR A 29 36.30 17.89 7.44
C TYR A 29 36.83 16.81 6.49
N PRO A 30 36.07 16.41 5.46
CA PRO A 30 36.59 15.51 4.44
C PRO A 30 37.71 16.20 3.65
N ALA A 31 38.61 15.41 3.07
CA ALA A 31 39.71 15.94 2.24
C ALA A 31 39.21 16.50 0.89
N GLU A 32 38.04 16.05 0.42
CA GLU A 32 37.44 16.47 -0.83
C GLU A 32 35.99 16.92 -0.61
N ASP A 33 35.61 18.01 -1.29
CA ASP A 33 34.23 18.51 -1.29
C ASP A 33 33.38 17.75 -2.31
N ILE A 34 32.21 17.28 -1.88
CA ILE A 34 31.23 16.66 -2.78
C ILE A 34 30.43 17.77 -3.47
N SER A 35 30.57 17.88 -4.79
CA SER A 35 29.80 18.85 -5.58
C SER A 35 28.30 18.70 -5.36
N ALA A 36 27.62 19.82 -5.09
CA ALA A 36 26.17 19.82 -4.91
C ALA A 36 25.43 19.43 -6.21
N PRO A 37 24.41 18.55 -6.13
CA PRO A 37 23.63 18.20 -7.30
C PRO A 37 22.83 19.41 -7.82
N LYS A 38 22.78 19.58 -9.14
CA LYS A 38 22.02 20.66 -9.78
C LYS A 38 20.52 20.54 -9.44
N LYS A 39 19.87 21.68 -9.16
CA LYS A 39 18.43 21.73 -8.86
C LYS A 39 17.61 21.35 -10.09
N VAL A 40 16.97 20.19 -10.07
CA VAL A 40 16.11 19.70 -11.16
C VAL A 40 14.68 20.22 -10.97
N ARG A 41 14.05 20.74 -12.05
CA ARG A 41 12.66 21.24 -12.05
C ARG A 41 11.62 20.14 -12.32
N LYS A 42 11.76 18.95 -11.71
CA LYS A 42 10.78 17.85 -11.85
C LYS A 42 9.66 18.03 -10.82
N SER A 43 8.41 18.13 -11.27
CA SER A 43 7.23 18.13 -10.41
C SER A 43 6.58 16.74 -10.34
N VAL A 44 5.99 16.41 -9.19
CA VAL A 44 5.22 15.17 -9.01
C VAL A 44 3.90 15.33 -9.74
N ARG A 45 3.65 14.49 -10.75
CA ARG A 45 2.38 14.47 -11.50
C ARG A 45 1.40 13.48 -10.84
N PRO A 46 0.11 13.83 -10.70
CA PRO A 46 -0.87 12.90 -10.16
C PRO A 46 -1.06 11.73 -11.12
N ALA A 47 -1.28 10.53 -10.56
CA ALA A 47 -1.54 9.34 -11.35
C ALA A 47 -2.95 9.41 -11.96
N LYS A 48 -3.04 9.22 -13.28
CA LYS A 48 -4.31 9.17 -14.01
C LYS A 48 -4.70 7.70 -14.29
N PRO A 49 -5.79 7.17 -13.72
CA PRO A 49 -6.27 5.85 -14.07
C PRO A 49 -6.82 5.81 -15.51
N ARG A 50 -6.79 4.62 -16.12
CA ARG A 50 -7.42 4.37 -17.44
C ARG A 50 -8.93 4.43 -17.29
N ALA A 51 -9.64 4.82 -18.36
CA ALA A 51 -11.11 4.96 -18.34
C ALA A 51 -11.86 3.66 -17.99
N SER A 52 -11.29 2.49 -18.27
CA SER A 52 -11.89 1.19 -17.94
C SER A 52 -11.80 0.84 -16.45
N LEU A 53 -10.91 1.46 -15.68
CA LEU A 53 -10.76 1.20 -14.26
C LEU A 53 -11.73 2.08 -13.49
N GLN A 54 -13.02 1.74 -13.49
CA GLN A 54 -14.02 2.43 -12.68
C GLN A 54 -14.26 1.68 -11.37
N PRO A 55 -14.53 2.37 -10.24
CA PRO A 55 -14.99 1.71 -9.01
C PRO A 55 -16.15 0.75 -9.30
N GLY A 56 -16.09 -0.45 -8.72
CA GLY A 56 -17.05 -1.54 -8.92
C GLY A 56 -16.69 -2.49 -10.06
N THR A 57 -15.76 -2.12 -10.94
CA THR A 57 -15.32 -2.99 -12.04
C THR A 57 -14.59 -4.22 -11.51
N VAL A 58 -14.88 -5.38 -12.10
CA VAL A 58 -14.14 -6.61 -11.81
C VAL A 58 -12.80 -6.57 -12.54
N LEU A 59 -11.76 -7.03 -11.85
CA LEU A 59 -10.37 -6.93 -12.22
C LEU A 59 -9.75 -8.32 -12.19
N ILE A 60 -8.96 -8.66 -13.20
CA ILE A 60 -8.12 -9.86 -13.20
C ILE A 60 -6.71 -9.46 -12.80
N LEU A 61 -6.22 -10.03 -11.69
CA LEU A 61 -4.84 -9.79 -11.25
C LEU A 61 -3.86 -10.60 -12.10
N LEU A 62 -2.83 -9.96 -12.64
CA LEU A 62 -1.84 -10.64 -13.48
C LEU A 62 -0.58 -11.06 -12.71
N ALA A 63 -0.22 -10.32 -11.66
CA ALA A 63 1.03 -10.50 -10.94
C ALA A 63 0.85 -10.77 -9.45
N GLY A 64 1.86 -11.41 -8.85
CA GLY A 64 1.94 -11.69 -7.42
C GLY A 64 1.26 -12.99 -7.01
N ARG A 65 1.04 -13.14 -5.69
CA ARG A 65 0.48 -14.37 -5.09
C ARG A 65 -0.95 -14.68 -5.57
N PHE A 66 -1.70 -13.64 -5.93
CA PHE A 66 -3.10 -13.74 -6.32
C PHE A 66 -3.31 -13.63 -7.84
N ARG A 67 -2.30 -13.93 -8.64
CA ARG A 67 -2.43 -13.94 -10.11
C ARG A 67 -3.57 -14.85 -10.57
N GLY A 68 -4.25 -14.45 -11.64
CA GLY A 68 -5.44 -15.10 -12.18
C GLY A 68 -6.72 -14.90 -11.37
N LYS A 69 -6.67 -14.36 -10.14
CA LYS A 69 -7.87 -14.13 -9.34
C LYS A 69 -8.67 -12.95 -9.89
N ARG A 70 -10.00 -13.08 -9.83
CA ARG A 70 -10.96 -12.03 -10.18
C ARG A 70 -11.39 -11.29 -8.93
N VAL A 71 -11.29 -9.97 -8.96
CA VAL A 71 -11.28 -9.13 -7.76
C VAL A 71 -12.00 -7.81 -8.05
N ILE A 72 -12.64 -7.18 -7.08
CA ILE A 72 -13.45 -5.98 -7.30
C ILE A 72 -12.64 -4.72 -6.97
N LEU A 73 -12.68 -3.72 -7.85
CA LEU A 73 -12.09 -2.41 -7.62
C LEU A 73 -12.95 -1.58 -6.65
N LEU A 74 -12.39 -1.14 -5.54
CA LEU A 74 -13.09 -0.25 -4.60
C LEU A 74 -12.80 1.22 -4.87
N LYS A 75 -11.51 1.60 -4.94
CA LYS A 75 -11.11 3.01 -5.02
C LYS A 75 -9.73 3.18 -5.65
N HIS A 76 -9.51 4.32 -6.30
CA HIS A 76 -8.18 4.78 -6.69
C HIS A 76 -7.49 5.50 -5.53
N LEU A 77 -6.29 5.07 -5.19
CA LEU A 77 -5.48 5.72 -4.18
C LEU A 77 -4.63 6.83 -4.80
N PRO A 78 -4.33 7.92 -4.06
CA PRO A 78 -3.56 9.07 -4.58
C PRO A 78 -2.15 8.67 -5.05
N GLN A 79 -1.61 7.58 -4.52
CA GLN A 79 -0.33 6.98 -4.89
C GLN A 79 -0.30 6.37 -6.31
N GLY A 80 -1.43 6.32 -7.02
CA GLY A 80 -1.54 5.66 -8.33
C GLY A 80 -1.69 4.14 -8.27
N VAL A 81 -2.05 3.62 -7.10
CA VAL A 81 -2.40 2.21 -6.85
C VAL A 81 -3.92 2.08 -6.65
N LEU A 82 -4.42 0.89 -6.87
CA LEU A 82 -5.82 0.52 -6.73
C LEU A 82 -6.03 -0.15 -5.37
N LEU A 83 -7.09 0.24 -4.67
CA LEU A 83 -7.63 -0.51 -3.54
C LEU A 83 -8.62 -1.53 -4.07
N VAL A 84 -8.34 -2.80 -3.81
CA VAL A 84 -9.03 -3.93 -4.42
C VAL A 84 -9.43 -4.91 -3.31
N THR A 85 -10.61 -5.52 -3.42
CA THR A 85 -11.06 -6.61 -2.53
C THR A 85 -11.65 -7.76 -3.33
N GLY A 86 -11.26 -8.98 -3.00
CA GLY A 86 -11.94 -10.17 -3.49
C GLY A 86 -12.62 -10.78 -2.29
N PRO A 87 -13.97 -10.74 -2.19
CA PRO A 87 -14.65 -11.12 -0.97
C PRO A 87 -13.99 -12.35 -0.35
N PHE A 88 -13.36 -12.20 0.83
CA PHE A 88 -12.25 -13.06 1.24
C PHE A 88 -12.69 -14.52 1.35
N LYS A 89 -13.95 -14.73 1.71
CA LYS A 89 -14.63 -16.03 1.76
C LYS A 89 -14.77 -16.73 0.40
N VAL A 90 -14.82 -15.98 -0.71
CA VAL A 90 -15.03 -16.49 -2.07
C VAL A 90 -13.72 -16.89 -2.72
N ASN A 91 -12.73 -15.99 -2.74
CA ASN A 91 -11.50 -16.18 -3.54
C ASN A 91 -10.18 -16.07 -2.73
N GLY A 92 -10.26 -15.74 -1.45
CA GLY A 92 -9.11 -15.63 -0.54
C GLY A 92 -8.24 -14.38 -0.74
N VAL A 93 -8.70 -13.37 -1.47
CA VAL A 93 -7.94 -12.13 -1.73
C VAL A 93 -8.38 -11.02 -0.76
N PRO A 94 -7.64 -10.70 0.30
CA PRO A 94 -8.05 -9.65 1.23
C PRO A 94 -8.00 -8.27 0.57
N LEU A 95 -8.51 -7.27 1.27
CA LEU A 95 -8.28 -5.85 0.99
C LEU A 95 -6.78 -5.63 0.75
N ARG A 96 -6.45 -5.16 -0.45
CA ARG A 96 -5.06 -5.07 -0.88
C ARG A 96 -4.84 -3.97 -1.89
N ARG A 97 -3.66 -3.35 -1.81
CA ARG A 97 -3.17 -2.43 -2.84
C ARG A 97 -2.59 -3.20 -4.03
N VAL A 98 -2.98 -2.79 -5.22
CA VAL A 98 -2.54 -3.39 -6.49
C VAL A 98 -2.15 -2.28 -7.45
N ASN A 99 -1.06 -2.46 -8.20
CA ASN A 99 -0.67 -1.51 -9.24
C ASN A 99 -1.58 -1.69 -10.47
N ALA A 100 -2.16 -0.59 -10.95
CA ALA A 100 -3.06 -0.57 -12.10
C ALA A 100 -2.47 -1.19 -13.38
N ARG A 101 -1.13 -1.24 -13.52
CA ARG A 101 -0.46 -1.88 -14.65
C ARG A 101 -0.59 -3.40 -14.69
N TYR A 102 -0.76 -4.06 -13.53
CA TYR A 102 -0.78 -5.51 -13.42
C TYR A 102 -2.20 -6.07 -13.33
N VAL A 103 -3.13 -5.40 -13.99
CA VAL A 103 -4.56 -5.70 -13.91
C VAL A 103 -5.17 -5.60 -15.31
N ILE A 104 -6.06 -6.54 -15.61
CA ILE A 104 -7.02 -6.42 -16.73
C ILE A 104 -8.35 -5.98 -16.13
N ALA A 105 -8.88 -4.88 -16.63
CA ALA A 105 -10.25 -4.46 -16.31
C ALA A 105 -11.21 -5.22 -17.21
N THR A 106 -12.20 -5.89 -16.62
CA THR A 106 -13.28 -6.53 -17.38
C THR A 106 -14.45 -5.58 -17.57
N SER A 107 -15.37 -5.95 -18.45
CA SER A 107 -16.62 -5.22 -18.70
C SER A 107 -17.66 -5.36 -17.58
N THR A 108 -17.53 -6.41 -16.76
CA THR A 108 -18.41 -6.68 -15.61
C THR A 108 -18.21 -5.67 -14.48
N LYS A 109 -19.33 -5.11 -13.99
CA LYS A 109 -19.37 -4.12 -12.92
C LYS A 109 -20.32 -4.58 -11.83
N VAL A 110 -19.90 -4.41 -10.58
CA VAL A 110 -20.69 -4.68 -9.40
C VAL A 110 -21.05 -3.34 -8.76
N ASP A 111 -22.31 -3.18 -8.36
CA ASP A 111 -22.73 -2.00 -7.62
C ASP A 111 -22.09 -1.99 -6.22
N LEU A 112 -21.53 -0.84 -5.86
CA LEU A 112 -20.86 -0.59 -4.58
C LEU A 112 -21.77 0.17 -3.59
N SER A 113 -23.04 0.38 -3.94
CA SER A 113 -24.02 1.00 -3.05
C SER A 113 -24.16 0.20 -1.75
N GLY A 114 -24.05 0.89 -0.62
CA GLY A 114 -24.15 0.29 0.72
C GLY A 114 -22.83 -0.19 1.34
N ILE A 115 -21.68 0.06 0.71
CA ILE A 115 -20.38 -0.09 1.37
C ILE A 115 -20.14 1.09 2.30
N ASP A 116 -19.70 0.81 3.53
CA ASP A 116 -19.33 1.82 4.51
C ASP A 116 -18.14 2.67 4.00
N GLU A 117 -18.43 3.89 3.56
CA GLU A 117 -17.41 4.80 3.04
C GLU A 117 -16.34 5.15 4.09
N SER A 118 -16.70 5.14 5.37
CA SER A 118 -15.78 5.40 6.48
C SER A 118 -14.67 4.35 6.53
N VAL A 119 -15.02 3.07 6.38
CA VAL A 119 -14.05 1.96 6.33
C VAL A 119 -13.19 2.08 5.09
N VAL A 120 -13.78 2.40 3.93
CA VAL A 120 -13.01 2.59 2.69
C VAL A 120 -12.03 3.77 2.83
N LYS A 121 -12.42 4.87 3.49
CA LYS A 121 -11.53 6.01 3.76
C LYS A 121 -10.38 5.62 4.68
N LYS A 122 -10.65 4.95 5.81
CA LYS A 122 -9.64 4.43 6.75
C LYS A 122 -8.62 3.52 6.05
N VAL A 123 -9.10 2.56 5.25
CA VAL A 123 -8.25 1.62 4.51
C VAL A 123 -7.47 2.29 3.37
N SER A 124 -7.94 3.43 2.88
CA SER A 124 -7.27 4.18 1.81
C SER A 124 -6.05 4.98 2.26
N GLU A 125 -5.82 5.09 3.57
CA GLU A 125 -4.70 5.86 4.11
C GLU A 125 -3.35 5.22 3.76
N ASP A 126 -2.37 6.07 3.48
CA ASP A 126 -1.05 5.68 2.97
C ASP A 126 -0.30 4.70 3.91
N GLY A 127 -0.54 4.82 5.22
CA GLY A 127 0.04 4.02 6.28
C GLY A 127 -0.62 2.66 6.50
N TYR A 128 -1.90 2.49 6.13
CA TYR A 128 -2.70 1.32 6.54
C TYR A 128 -2.10 -0.02 6.09
N PHE A 129 -1.49 -0.06 4.90
CA PHE A 129 -0.87 -1.26 4.31
C PHE A 129 0.66 -1.25 4.39
N THR A 130 1.25 -0.37 5.20
CA THR A 130 2.69 -0.42 5.43
C THR A 130 3.04 -1.69 6.20
N LYS A 131 4.21 -2.25 5.90
CA LYS A 131 4.72 -3.41 6.63
C LYS A 131 5.45 -2.90 7.86
N ASP A 132 5.18 -3.50 9.01
CA ASP A 132 5.97 -3.23 10.21
C ASP A 132 7.42 -3.61 9.94
N LYS A 133 8.31 -2.63 10.14
CA LYS A 133 9.76 -2.86 10.07
C LYS A 133 10.14 -3.58 11.35
N ALA A 134 10.64 -4.82 11.23
CA ALA A 134 11.24 -5.50 12.35
C ALA A 134 12.45 -4.67 12.83
N SER A 135 12.55 -4.44 14.13
CA SER A 135 13.77 -3.90 14.72
C SER A 135 14.89 -4.89 14.42
N LYS A 136 15.95 -4.44 13.76
CA LYS A 136 17.16 -5.24 13.60
C LYS A 136 17.79 -5.35 14.99
N LYS A 137 17.54 -6.45 15.69
CA LYS A 137 18.30 -6.80 16.89
C LYS A 137 19.74 -7.09 16.44
N THR A 138 20.70 -6.31 16.91
CA THR A 138 22.13 -6.52 16.65
C THR A 138 22.72 -7.32 17.81
N GLY A 139 23.37 -8.46 17.53
CA GLY A 139 24.05 -9.27 18.55
C GLY A 139 23.94 -10.78 18.31
N GLU A 140 24.57 -11.56 19.19
CA GLU A 140 24.67 -13.03 19.16
C GLU A 140 23.29 -13.72 19.18
N GLU A 141 22.32 -13.20 19.94
CA GLU A 141 20.95 -13.73 19.99
C GLU A 141 20.24 -13.72 18.62
N ALA A 142 20.56 -12.75 17.75
CA ALA A 142 19.98 -12.69 16.41
C ALA A 142 20.57 -13.75 15.48
N PHE A 143 21.81 -14.19 15.74
CA PHE A 143 22.48 -15.26 15.01
C PHE A 143 21.92 -16.64 15.41
N PHE A 144 21.67 -16.88 16.70
CA PHE A 144 21.05 -18.13 17.17
C PHE A 144 19.59 -18.30 16.74
N LYS A 145 18.83 -17.20 16.60
CA LYS A 145 17.43 -17.24 16.13
C LYS A 145 17.26 -17.30 14.61
N GLN A 146 18.35 -17.27 13.84
CA GLN A 146 18.30 -17.32 12.38
C GLN A 146 17.95 -18.71 11.84
N GLY A 147 18.14 -19.77 12.64
CA GLY A 147 17.79 -21.17 12.30
C GLY A 147 16.37 -21.60 12.69
N GLU A 148 15.67 -20.83 13.53
CA GLU A 148 14.28 -21.12 13.88
C GLU A 148 13.34 -20.69 12.76
N LYS A 149 12.31 -21.50 12.48
CA LYS A 149 11.29 -21.13 11.49
C LYS A 149 10.66 -19.81 11.93
N PRO A 150 10.63 -18.78 11.06
CA PRO A 150 10.08 -17.49 11.43
C PRO A 150 8.63 -17.66 11.88
N GLU A 151 8.32 -17.15 13.08
CA GLU A 151 6.97 -17.15 13.62
C GLU A 151 5.99 -16.59 12.59
N LYS A 152 4.88 -17.30 12.39
CA LYS A 152 3.85 -16.87 11.43
C LYS A 152 3.26 -15.56 11.92
N LYS A 153 3.45 -14.49 11.16
CA LYS A 153 2.82 -13.20 11.44
C LYS A 153 1.30 -13.37 11.44
N GLU A 154 0.69 -13.20 12.61
CA GLU A 154 -0.75 -13.17 12.76
C GLU A 154 -1.31 -11.86 12.18
N THR A 155 -2.48 -11.94 11.59
CA THR A 155 -3.18 -10.77 11.08
C THR A 155 -3.83 -10.02 12.22
N SER A 156 -3.58 -8.72 12.33
CA SER A 156 -4.23 -7.82 13.29
C SER A 156 -5.76 -7.95 13.26
N SER A 157 -6.40 -7.98 14.43
CA SER A 157 -7.87 -8.03 14.60
C SER A 157 -8.59 -6.96 13.79
N ASP A 158 -8.03 -5.76 13.72
CA ASP A 158 -8.64 -4.60 13.06
C ASP A 158 -8.81 -4.82 11.56
N ARG A 159 -7.77 -5.36 10.91
CA ARG A 159 -7.83 -5.71 9.47
C ARG A 159 -8.88 -6.77 9.18
N VAL A 160 -9.09 -7.71 10.11
CA VAL A 160 -10.11 -8.75 9.98
C VAL A 160 -11.51 -8.15 10.13
N ALA A 161 -11.70 -7.20 11.05
CA ALA A 161 -12.96 -6.49 11.23
C ALA A 161 -13.30 -5.62 10.01
N ASP A 162 -12.34 -4.81 9.54
CA ASP A 162 -12.50 -3.96 8.36
C ASP A 162 -12.83 -4.79 7.11
N GLN A 163 -12.19 -5.96 6.94
CA GLN A 163 -12.50 -6.90 5.85
C GLN A 163 -13.94 -7.41 5.92
N LYS A 164 -14.38 -7.86 7.11
CA LYS A 164 -15.73 -8.40 7.29
C LYS A 164 -16.81 -7.35 7.02
N ALA A 165 -16.58 -6.10 7.40
CA ALA A 165 -17.50 -5.00 7.14
C ALA A 165 -17.71 -4.79 5.63
N VAL A 166 -16.61 -4.66 4.86
CA VAL A 166 -16.67 -4.47 3.41
C VAL A 166 -17.26 -5.70 2.69
N ASP A 167 -16.84 -6.90 3.08
CA ASP A 167 -17.29 -8.14 2.44
C ASP A 167 -18.77 -8.41 2.69
N LYS A 168 -19.32 -8.03 3.85
CA LYS A 168 -20.74 -8.22 4.18
C LYS A 168 -21.63 -7.48 3.18
N ALA A 169 -21.31 -6.23 2.87
CA ALA A 169 -22.05 -5.43 1.89
C ALA A 169 -21.92 -6.01 0.47
N LEU A 170 -20.70 -6.33 0.03
CA LEU A 170 -20.45 -6.88 -1.30
C LEU A 170 -21.09 -8.25 -1.53
N LEU A 171 -21.08 -9.13 -0.53
CA LEU A 171 -21.69 -10.45 -0.67
C LEU A 171 -23.22 -10.37 -0.82
N ALA A 172 -23.86 -9.33 -0.29
CA ALA A 172 -25.29 -9.12 -0.47
C ALA A 172 -25.63 -8.69 -1.91
N THR A 173 -24.77 -7.90 -2.56
CA THR A 173 -24.95 -7.51 -3.98
C THR A 173 -24.58 -8.66 -4.92
N ILE A 174 -23.44 -9.31 -4.69
CA ILE A 174 -22.93 -10.39 -5.57
C ILE A 174 -23.88 -11.58 -5.66
N LYS A 175 -24.58 -11.91 -4.57
CA LYS A 175 -25.54 -13.03 -4.57
C LYS A 175 -26.82 -12.76 -5.36
N LYS A 176 -27.13 -11.50 -5.68
CA LYS A 176 -28.31 -11.14 -6.48
C LYS A 176 -28.08 -11.45 -7.96
N GLU A 177 -26.84 -11.37 -8.42
CA GLU A 177 -26.48 -11.70 -9.80
C GLU A 177 -26.17 -13.19 -9.95
N ALA A 178 -26.85 -13.84 -10.89
CA ALA A 178 -26.65 -15.26 -11.17
C ALA A 178 -25.21 -15.53 -11.62
N HIS A 179 -24.60 -16.58 -11.06
CA HIS A 179 -23.24 -17.06 -11.38
C HIS A 179 -22.07 -16.08 -11.12
N LEU A 180 -22.31 -14.86 -10.63
CA LEU A 180 -21.23 -13.91 -10.34
C LEU A 180 -20.31 -14.43 -9.22
N LEU A 181 -20.87 -15.13 -8.23
CA LEU A 181 -20.09 -15.75 -7.15
C LEU A 181 -19.10 -16.80 -7.69
N ASP A 182 -19.54 -17.66 -8.61
CA ASP A 182 -18.71 -18.69 -9.23
C ASP A 182 -17.66 -18.07 -10.18
N TYR A 183 -18.04 -16.99 -10.86
CA TYR A 183 -17.13 -16.20 -11.68
C TYR A 183 -16.00 -15.59 -10.83
N LEU A 184 -16.30 -15.01 -9.66
CA LEU A 184 -15.28 -14.45 -8.76
C LEU A 184 -14.42 -15.53 -8.08
N ARG A 185 -14.97 -16.71 -7.85
CA ARG A 185 -14.25 -17.87 -7.26
C ARG A 185 -13.26 -18.49 -8.23
N SER A 186 -13.63 -18.57 -9.50
CA SER A 186 -12.80 -19.18 -10.55
C SER A 186 -11.57 -18.31 -10.88
N THR A 187 -10.50 -18.97 -11.34
CA THR A 187 -9.25 -18.33 -11.74
C THR A 187 -9.17 -18.19 -13.24
N PHE A 188 -8.75 -17.01 -13.70
CA PHE A 188 -8.39 -16.78 -15.09
C PHE A 188 -7.04 -17.43 -15.42
N SER A 189 -7.04 -18.19 -16.50
CA SER A 189 -5.85 -18.76 -17.14
C SER A 189 -6.12 -18.86 -18.63
N LEU A 190 -5.07 -18.75 -19.45
CA LEU A 190 -5.15 -18.99 -20.89
C LEU A 190 -4.93 -20.47 -21.17
N ARG A 191 -5.73 -21.04 -22.07
CA ARG A 191 -5.53 -22.37 -22.66
C ARG A 191 -4.85 -22.26 -24.02
N SER A 192 -4.41 -23.37 -24.60
CA SER A 192 -3.66 -23.37 -25.85
C SER A 192 -4.40 -22.75 -27.04
N SER A 193 -5.73 -22.77 -27.04
CA SER A 193 -6.58 -22.16 -28.08
C SER A 193 -6.87 -20.67 -27.85
N ASP A 194 -6.57 -20.14 -26.67
CA ASP A 194 -6.96 -18.80 -26.26
C ASP A 194 -6.03 -17.75 -26.87
N ARG A 195 -6.61 -16.74 -27.53
CA ARG A 195 -5.88 -15.65 -28.19
C ARG A 195 -6.22 -14.32 -27.51
N PRO A 196 -5.36 -13.79 -26.61
CA PRO A 196 -5.68 -12.60 -25.82
C PRO A 196 -6.01 -11.34 -26.64
N HIS A 197 -5.45 -11.21 -27.85
CA HIS A 197 -5.73 -10.09 -28.75
C HIS A 197 -7.15 -10.15 -29.34
N ALA A 198 -7.79 -11.33 -29.35
CA ALA A 198 -9.15 -11.53 -29.83
C ALA A 198 -10.16 -11.64 -28.66
N MET A 199 -9.69 -11.70 -27.42
CA MET A 199 -10.54 -11.75 -26.24
C MET A 199 -11.08 -10.37 -25.90
N VAL A 200 -12.38 -10.33 -25.58
CA VAL A 200 -13.02 -9.15 -24.99
C VAL A 200 -13.10 -9.36 -23.49
N PHE A 201 -12.50 -8.43 -22.76
CA PHE A 201 -12.47 -8.45 -21.30
C PHE A 201 -13.57 -7.56 -20.74
#